data_AF-A0A395LIS5-F1
#
_entry.id   AF-A0A395LIS5-F1
#
_cell.length_a   1.000
_cell.length_b   1.000
_cell.length_c   1.000
_cell.angle_alpha   90.00
_cell.angle_beta   90.00
_cell.angle_gamma   90.00
#
_symmetry.space_group_name_H-M   'P 1'
#
loop_
_entity.id
_entity.type
_entity.pdbx_description
1 polymer ?
#
loop_
_entity_poly.entity_id
_entity_poly.type
_entity_poly.pdbx_seq_one_letter_code
_entity_poly.pdbx_strand_id
1 'polypeptide(L)'
;MSQTVTRTSRPGLWVGLILGTSGLIFGLKASGAINETTTTILAIIPTALLFALFRSLANQRENRCGSASRAGVRYTFGIMATSIAYVLGLGVAMWVFNNLDPSVELTWLLAMLPILPILAMIYVMGRYIVEEQDEYLRHRAIMASLIGLGFVLAIGSFWGFLETFELVPHVPGWWAVPIWAMGMGLGQAWQSLAQRAEPDGEE
;
A
#
# COMPACT_ATOMS: atom_id res chain seq x y z
N MET A 1 6.14 -38.51 -21.20
CA MET A 1 6.05 -37.89 -19.86
C MET A 1 6.49 -36.44 -19.98
N SER A 2 5.55 -35.53 -20.25
CA SER A 2 5.85 -34.10 -20.36
C SER A 2 5.71 -33.48 -18.98
N GLN A 3 6.82 -33.05 -18.39
CA GLN A 3 6.79 -32.33 -17.13
C GLN A 3 6.16 -30.95 -17.37
N THR A 4 4.94 -30.76 -16.89
CA THR A 4 4.31 -29.45 -16.81
C THR A 4 5.05 -28.67 -15.74
N VAL A 5 6.00 -27.82 -16.15
CA VAL A 5 6.64 -26.85 -15.26
C VAL A 5 5.53 -25.93 -14.76
N THR A 6 5.03 -26.16 -13.55
CA THR A 6 4.14 -25.23 -12.85
C THR A 6 4.95 -23.99 -12.55
N ARG A 7 4.89 -23.00 -13.45
CA ARG A 7 5.50 -21.70 -13.27
C ARG A 7 4.77 -20.99 -12.13
N THR A 8 5.18 -21.27 -10.89
CA THR A 8 4.68 -20.55 -9.72
C THR A 8 5.07 -19.10 -9.90
N SER A 9 4.09 -18.24 -10.19
CA SER A 9 4.32 -16.80 -10.05
C SER A 9 4.59 -16.58 -8.56
N ARG A 10 5.82 -16.21 -8.22
CA ARG A 10 6.23 -15.99 -6.83
C ARG A 10 5.86 -14.55 -6.47
N PRO A 11 4.79 -14.28 -5.68
CA PRO A 11 4.46 -12.92 -5.27
C PRO A 11 5.62 -12.25 -4.52
N GLY A 12 6.47 -13.04 -3.85
CA GLY A 12 7.71 -12.55 -3.26
C GLY A 12 8.72 -11.95 -4.25
N LEU A 13 8.73 -12.38 -5.51
CA LEU A 13 9.58 -11.77 -6.54
C LEU A 13 9.11 -10.35 -6.89
N TRP A 14 7.80 -10.14 -7.01
CA TRP A 14 7.22 -8.81 -7.26
C TRP A 14 7.45 -7.86 -6.08
N VAL A 15 7.25 -8.35 -4.85
CA VAL A 15 7.56 -7.57 -3.63
C VAL A 15 9.05 -7.22 -3.57
N GLY A 16 9.93 -8.18 -3.87
CA GLY A 16 11.37 -7.93 -3.93
C GLY A 16 11.77 -6.89 -4.97
N LEU A 17 11.15 -6.91 -6.15
CA LEU A 17 11.38 -5.90 -7.18
C LEU A 17 10.90 -4.51 -6.77
N ILE A 18 9.74 -4.40 -6.11
CA ILE A 18 9.24 -3.12 -5.60
C ILE A 18 10.18 -2.56 -4.54
N LEU A 19 10.58 -3.38 -3.56
CA LEU A 19 11.50 -2.94 -2.49
C LEU A 19 12.88 -2.59 -3.05
N GLY A 20 13.40 -3.38 -4.00
CA GLY A 20 14.69 -3.12 -4.64
C GLY A 20 14.71 -1.83 -5.44
N THR A 21 13.66 -1.58 -6.25
CA THR A 21 13.55 -0.34 -7.04
C THR A 21 13.34 0.88 -6.17
N SER A 22 12.43 0.81 -5.18
CA SER A 22 12.22 1.91 -4.21
C SER A 22 13.47 2.21 -3.40
N GLY A 23 14.20 1.19 -2.94
CA GLY A 23 15.44 1.34 -2.20
C GLY A 23 16.56 1.97 -3.04
N LEU A 24 16.68 1.57 -4.31
CA LEU A 24 17.63 2.17 -5.25
C LEU A 24 17.33 3.66 -5.47
N ILE A 25 16.07 4.01 -5.73
CA ILE A 25 15.65 5.41 -5.94
C ILE A 25 15.92 6.25 -4.69
N PHE A 26 15.59 5.71 -3.51
CA PHE A 26 15.87 6.39 -2.24
C PHE A 26 17.38 6.61 -2.03
N GLY A 27 18.21 5.59 -2.28
CA GLY A 27 19.66 5.71 -2.18
C GLY A 27 20.25 6.72 -3.15
N LEU A 28 19.77 6.74 -4.40
CA LEU A 28 20.18 7.72 -5.40
C LEU A 28 19.80 9.14 -4.96
N LYS A 29 18.59 9.36 -4.42
CA LYS A 29 18.18 10.67 -3.91
C LYS A 29 19.00 11.09 -2.70
N ALA A 30 19.24 10.19 -1.75
CA ALA A 30 20.03 10.47 -0.55
C ALA A 30 21.49 10.83 -0.88
N SER A 31 22.05 10.27 -1.95
CA SER A 31 23.39 10.59 -2.44
C SER A 31 23.49 11.93 -3.20
N GLY A 32 22.36 12.61 -3.44
CA GLY A 32 22.31 13.82 -4.27
C GLY A 32 22.52 13.56 -5.78
N ALA A 33 22.58 12.28 -6.20
CA ALA A 33 22.85 11.91 -7.59
C ALA A 33 21.68 12.20 -8.54
N ILE A 34 20.45 12.31 -8.01
CA ILE A 34 19.25 12.56 -8.81
C ILE A 34 18.48 13.78 -8.29
N ASN A 35 17.96 14.59 -9.22
CA ASN A 35 17.12 15.73 -8.90
C ASN A 35 15.69 15.30 -8.52
N GLU A 36 14.91 16.25 -8.00
CA GLU A 36 13.55 15.98 -7.52
C GLU A 36 12.62 15.50 -8.64
N THR A 37 12.72 16.10 -9.83
CA THR A 37 11.95 15.70 -11.03
C THR A 37 12.27 14.26 -11.47
N THR A 38 13.54 13.87 -11.48
CA THR A 38 13.99 12.51 -11.82
C THR A 38 13.49 11.51 -10.80
N THR A 39 13.44 11.89 -9.51
CA THR A 39 12.88 11.03 -8.47
C THR A 39 11.41 10.72 -8.76
N THR A 40 10.61 11.73 -9.10
CA THR A 40 9.18 11.57 -9.43
C THR A 40 8.97 10.69 -10.65
N ILE A 41 9.81 10.86 -11.69
CA ILE A 41 9.76 10.01 -12.89
C ILE A 41 10.13 8.57 -12.54
N LEU A 42 11.20 8.35 -11.77
CA LEU A 42 11.62 7.01 -11.37
C LEU A 42 10.59 6.34 -10.47
N ALA A 43 9.83 7.09 -9.67
CA ALA A 43 8.75 6.56 -8.82
C ALA A 43 7.59 5.94 -9.61
N ILE A 44 7.48 6.20 -10.92
CA ILE A 44 6.54 5.51 -11.81
C ILE A 44 6.86 4.00 -11.87
N ILE A 45 8.14 3.62 -11.81
CA ILE A 45 8.59 2.22 -11.87
C ILE A 45 8.04 1.39 -10.71
N PRO A 46 8.29 1.71 -9.42
CA PRO A 46 7.71 0.97 -8.30
C PRO A 46 6.18 1.04 -8.29
N THR A 47 5.58 2.13 -8.78
CA THR A 47 4.11 2.24 -8.92
C THR A 47 3.55 1.26 -9.94
N ALA A 48 4.19 1.13 -11.10
CA ALA A 48 3.84 0.15 -12.13
C ALA A 48 4.07 -1.29 -11.66
N LEU A 49 5.14 -1.53 -10.89
CA LEU A 49 5.40 -2.83 -10.26
C LEU A 49 4.37 -3.17 -9.19
N LEU A 50 3.89 -2.19 -8.42
CA LEU A 50 2.80 -2.35 -7.47
C LEU A 50 1.50 -2.72 -8.19
N PHE A 51 1.18 -2.06 -9.31
CA PHE A 51 0.08 -2.47 -10.19
C PHE A 51 0.24 -3.91 -10.69
N ALA A 52 1.44 -4.29 -11.13
CA ALA A 52 1.72 -5.65 -11.60
C ALA A 52 1.64 -6.70 -10.47
N LEU A 53 2.07 -6.36 -9.26
CA LEU A 53 1.89 -7.19 -8.06
C LEU A 53 0.40 -7.39 -7.77
N PHE A 54 -0.40 -6.32 -7.73
CA PHE A 54 -1.83 -6.43 -7.48
C PHE A 54 -2.55 -7.23 -8.57
N ARG A 55 -2.20 -7.03 -9.84
CA ARG A 55 -2.69 -7.86 -10.96
C ARG A 55 -2.27 -9.32 -10.78
N SER A 56 -1.04 -9.57 -10.38
CA SER A 56 -0.55 -10.91 -10.09
C SER A 56 -1.33 -11.55 -8.94
N LEU A 57 -1.62 -10.81 -7.88
CA LEU A 57 -2.38 -11.30 -6.71
C LEU A 57 -3.86 -11.56 -7.08
N ALA A 58 -4.47 -10.69 -7.87
CA ALA A 58 -5.83 -10.89 -8.38
C ALA A 58 -5.92 -12.15 -9.26
N ASN A 59 -5.00 -12.33 -10.21
CA ASN A 59 -4.92 -13.53 -11.04
C ASN A 59 -4.61 -14.80 -10.23
N GLN A 60 -3.86 -14.70 -9.13
CA GLN A 60 -3.61 -15.85 -8.25
C GLN A 60 -4.84 -16.24 -7.43
N ARG A 61 -5.68 -15.28 -7.03
CA ARG A 61 -6.96 -15.59 -6.36
C ARG A 61 -7.90 -16.34 -7.28
N GLU A 62 -7.98 -15.91 -8.54
CA GLU A 62 -8.75 -16.60 -9.59
C GLU A 62 -8.26 -18.04 -9.81
N ASN A 63 -6.94 -18.25 -9.80
CA ASN A 63 -6.35 -19.57 -10.02
C ASN A 63 -6.32 -20.50 -8.79
N ARG A 64 -6.51 -20.00 -7.56
CA ARG A 64 -6.39 -20.81 -6.33
C ARG A 64 -7.71 -21.33 -5.76
N CYS A 65 -8.86 -20.68 -5.97
CA CYS A 65 -10.16 -21.15 -5.47
C CYS A 65 -11.32 -20.60 -6.31
N GLY A 66 -12.26 -21.47 -6.72
CA GLY A 66 -13.53 -21.09 -7.36
C GLY A 66 -14.55 -20.41 -6.44
N SER A 67 -14.13 -19.72 -5.37
CA SER A 67 -15.02 -19.12 -4.36
C SER A 67 -14.50 -17.82 -3.74
N ALA A 68 -13.65 -17.05 -4.44
CA ALA A 68 -13.32 -15.69 -3.96
C ALA A 68 -14.63 -14.88 -3.79
N SER A 69 -14.89 -14.38 -2.57
CA SER A 69 -16.09 -13.60 -2.30
C SER A 69 -16.16 -12.41 -3.27
N ARG A 70 -17.35 -12.12 -3.80
CA ARG A 70 -17.54 -10.97 -4.70
C ARG A 70 -17.11 -9.66 -4.01
N ALA A 71 -17.30 -9.58 -2.69
CA ALA A 71 -16.82 -8.48 -1.85
C ALA A 71 -15.28 -8.38 -1.85
N GLY A 72 -14.57 -9.49 -1.68
CA GLY A 72 -13.10 -9.52 -1.66
C GLY A 72 -12.45 -9.12 -2.98
N VAL A 73 -13.06 -9.48 -4.12
CA VAL A 73 -12.58 -9.04 -5.45
C VAL A 73 -12.75 -7.54 -5.62
N ARG A 74 -13.93 -7.00 -5.30
CA ARG A 74 -14.21 -5.56 -5.35
C ARG A 74 -13.32 -4.76 -4.42
N TYR A 75 -13.10 -5.26 -3.20
CA TYR A 75 -12.19 -4.66 -2.23
C TYR A 75 -10.76 -4.57 -2.78
N THR A 76 -10.24 -5.67 -3.32
CA THR A 76 -8.86 -5.70 -3.84
C THR A 76 -8.70 -4.77 -5.04
N PHE A 77 -9.66 -4.75 -5.96
CA PHE A 77 -9.64 -3.81 -7.08
C PHE A 77 -9.79 -2.35 -6.63
N GLY A 78 -10.70 -2.07 -5.69
CA GLY A 78 -10.93 -0.74 -5.15
C GLY A 78 -9.71 -0.19 -4.42
N ILE A 79 -9.08 -0.98 -3.54
CA ILE A 79 -7.83 -0.60 -2.86
C ILE A 79 -6.71 -0.39 -3.89
N MET A 80 -6.55 -1.28 -4.87
CA MET A 80 -5.54 -1.08 -5.92
C MET A 80 -5.75 0.23 -6.69
N ALA A 81 -6.98 0.47 -7.17
CA ALA A 81 -7.32 1.67 -7.94
C ALA A 81 -7.07 2.95 -7.13
N THR A 82 -7.49 2.95 -5.87
CA THR A 82 -7.31 4.10 -4.97
C THR A 82 -5.84 4.28 -4.56
N SER A 83 -5.05 3.22 -4.38
CA SER A 83 -3.61 3.32 -4.13
C SER A 83 -2.85 3.94 -5.30
N ILE A 84 -3.19 3.56 -6.53
CA ILE A 84 -2.59 4.14 -7.73
C ILE A 84 -3.00 5.62 -7.85
N ALA A 85 -4.28 5.93 -7.65
CA ALA A 85 -4.76 7.30 -7.67
C ALA A 85 -4.07 8.17 -6.60
N TYR A 86 -3.81 7.62 -5.41
CA TYR A 86 -3.06 8.31 -4.34
C TYR A 86 -1.62 8.62 -4.77
N VAL A 87 -0.87 7.62 -5.25
CA VAL A 87 0.54 7.82 -5.63
C VAL A 87 0.68 8.77 -6.82
N LEU A 88 -0.16 8.62 -7.84
CA LEU A 88 -0.18 9.53 -9.00
C LEU A 88 -0.62 10.93 -8.58
N GLY A 89 -1.68 11.04 -7.79
CA GLY A 89 -2.19 12.32 -7.30
C GLY A 89 -1.16 13.08 -6.47
N LEU A 90 -0.46 12.39 -5.57
CA LEU A 90 0.63 12.96 -4.79
C LEU A 90 1.79 13.38 -5.69
N GLY A 91 2.22 12.52 -6.62
CA GLY A 91 3.31 12.82 -7.54
C GLY A 91 3.03 14.03 -8.43
N VAL A 92 1.82 14.12 -9.00
CA VAL A 92 1.37 15.27 -9.80
C VAL A 92 1.29 16.52 -8.94
N ALA A 93 0.69 16.45 -7.75
CA ALA A 93 0.57 17.59 -6.84
C ALA A 93 1.95 18.17 -6.48
N MET A 94 2.88 17.32 -6.06
CA MET A 94 4.25 17.72 -5.71
C MET A 94 5.00 18.28 -6.91
N TRP A 95 4.87 17.65 -8.08
CA TRP A 95 5.57 18.12 -9.28
C TRP A 95 5.05 19.49 -9.74
N VAL A 96 3.74 19.70 -9.79
CA VAL A 96 3.16 21.01 -10.16
C VAL A 96 3.56 22.07 -9.14
N PHE A 97 3.44 21.77 -7.84
CA PHE A 97 3.77 22.71 -6.77
C PHE A 97 5.23 23.16 -6.82
N ASN A 98 6.17 22.24 -7.07
CA ASN A 98 7.60 22.54 -7.06
C ASN A 98 8.13 23.15 -8.37
N ASN A 99 7.39 23.07 -9.49
CA ASN A 99 7.92 23.47 -10.81
C ASN A 99 7.14 24.61 -11.49
N LEU A 100 5.89 24.87 -11.09
CA LEU A 100 4.99 25.76 -11.83
C LEU A 100 4.46 26.94 -11.02
N ASP A 101 4.92 27.13 -9.77
CA ASP A 101 4.49 28.19 -8.85
C ASP A 101 2.96 28.45 -8.92
N PRO A 102 2.13 27.43 -8.64
CA PRO A 102 0.70 27.51 -8.85
C PRO A 102 0.05 28.60 -7.99
N SER A 103 -1.06 29.16 -8.47
CA SER A 103 -1.88 30.07 -7.66
C SER A 103 -2.38 29.38 -6.37
N VAL A 104 -2.77 30.17 -5.38
CA VAL A 104 -3.31 29.66 -4.10
C VAL A 104 -4.52 28.75 -4.34
N GLU A 105 -5.40 29.14 -5.25
CA GLU A 105 -6.59 28.38 -5.65
C GLU A 105 -6.22 27.01 -6.24
N LEU A 106 -5.24 26.98 -7.15
CA LEU A 106 -4.76 25.73 -7.74
C LEU A 106 -4.06 24.86 -6.70
N THR A 107 -3.31 25.46 -5.77
CA THR A 107 -2.65 24.74 -4.66
C THR A 107 -3.66 24.00 -3.78
N TRP A 108 -4.81 24.62 -3.50
CA TRP A 108 -5.91 23.94 -2.79
C TRP A 108 -6.42 22.71 -3.55
N LEU A 109 -6.59 22.81 -4.86
CA LEU A 109 -7.02 21.69 -5.70
C LEU A 109 -5.96 20.57 -5.73
N LEU A 110 -4.67 20.93 -5.83
CA LEU A 110 -3.57 19.98 -5.80
C LEU A 110 -3.49 19.25 -4.46
N ALA A 111 -3.74 19.93 -3.33
CA ALA A 111 -3.78 19.30 -2.02
C ALA A 111 -4.92 18.28 -1.88
N MET A 112 -6.08 18.52 -2.53
CA MET A 112 -7.20 17.57 -2.54
C MET A 112 -6.93 16.32 -3.38
N LEU A 113 -6.04 16.42 -4.38
CA LEU A 113 -5.77 15.37 -5.35
C LEU A 113 -5.34 14.03 -4.71
N PRO A 114 -4.40 13.98 -3.74
CA PRO A 114 -4.11 12.75 -2.99
C PRO A 114 -5.10 12.46 -1.86
N ILE A 115 -5.83 13.46 -1.33
CA ILE A 115 -6.79 13.27 -0.22
C ILE A 115 -8.01 12.46 -0.68
N LEU A 116 -8.55 12.75 -1.87
CA LEU A 116 -9.72 12.04 -2.41
C LEU A 116 -9.49 10.51 -2.51
N PRO A 117 -8.37 10.03 -3.06
CA PRO A 117 -7.99 8.61 -3.00
C PRO A 117 -7.95 8.03 -1.59
N ILE A 118 -7.45 8.76 -0.59
CA ILE A 118 -7.39 8.29 0.81
C ILE A 118 -8.81 8.08 1.36
N LEU A 119 -9.70 9.05 1.15
CA LEU A 119 -11.11 8.91 1.56
C LEU A 119 -11.77 7.73 0.84
N ALA A 120 -11.46 7.53 -0.44
CA ALA A 120 -11.95 6.39 -1.20
C ALA A 120 -11.39 5.05 -0.68
N MET A 121 -10.13 4.97 -0.21
CA MET A 121 -9.59 3.77 0.44
C MET A 121 -10.37 3.41 1.70
N ILE A 122 -10.64 4.41 2.54
CA ILE A 122 -11.41 4.23 3.79
C ILE A 122 -12.82 3.74 3.46
N TYR A 123 -13.47 4.36 2.47
CA TYR A 123 -14.79 3.94 2.00
C TYR A 123 -14.77 2.49 1.47
N VAL A 124 -13.79 2.13 0.64
CA VAL A 124 -13.65 0.77 0.08
C VAL A 124 -13.44 -0.26 1.21
N MET A 125 -12.66 0.07 2.23
CA MET A 125 -12.45 -0.80 3.40
C MET A 125 -13.74 -0.95 4.21
N GLY A 126 -14.42 0.15 4.54
CA GLY A 126 -15.68 0.10 5.29
C GLY A 126 -16.76 -0.67 4.52
N ARG A 127 -16.87 -0.44 3.21
CA ARG A 127 -17.76 -1.18 2.32
C ARG A 127 -17.45 -2.68 2.33
N TYR A 128 -16.18 -3.07 2.30
CA TYR A 128 -15.79 -4.49 2.36
C TYR A 128 -16.23 -5.14 3.67
N ILE A 129 -16.04 -4.47 4.81
CA ILE A 129 -16.45 -4.99 6.13
C ILE A 129 -17.97 -5.22 6.20
N VAL A 130 -18.76 -4.36 5.55
CA VAL A 130 -20.24 -4.47 5.51
C VAL A 130 -20.71 -5.52 4.50
N GLU A 131 -20.09 -5.60 3.31
CA GLU A 131 -20.51 -6.52 2.26
C GLU A 131 -20.04 -7.96 2.50
N GLU A 132 -18.94 -8.18 3.22
CA GLU A 132 -18.38 -9.52 3.45
C GLU A 132 -19.29 -10.34 4.37
N GLN A 133 -19.71 -11.51 3.85
CA GLN A 133 -20.64 -12.41 4.54
C GLN A 133 -19.91 -13.46 5.38
N ASP A 134 -18.66 -13.76 5.01
CA ASP A 134 -17.80 -14.64 5.77
C ASP A 134 -17.25 -13.91 7.00
N GLU A 135 -17.71 -14.32 8.19
CA GLU A 135 -17.35 -13.67 9.45
C GLU A 135 -15.85 -13.73 9.74
N TYR A 136 -15.20 -14.80 9.31
CA TYR A 136 -13.77 -15.01 9.48
C TYR A 136 -12.97 -14.07 8.57
N LEU A 137 -13.34 -13.94 7.29
CA LEU A 137 -12.69 -12.98 6.39
C LEU A 137 -12.91 -11.53 6.83
N ARG A 138 -14.11 -11.21 7.33
CA ARG A 138 -14.44 -9.90 7.89
C ARG A 138 -13.59 -9.61 9.13
N HIS A 139 -13.52 -10.54 10.08
CA HIS A 139 -12.70 -10.39 11.29
C HIS A 139 -11.22 -10.19 10.95
N ARG A 140 -10.68 -11.01 10.03
CA ARG A 140 -9.27 -10.93 9.60
C ARG A 140 -8.92 -9.55 9.03
N ALA A 141 -9.84 -8.96 8.26
CA ALA A 141 -9.63 -7.62 7.70
C ALA A 141 -9.77 -6.50 8.71
N ILE A 142 -10.70 -6.61 9.66
CA ILE A 142 -10.81 -5.68 10.81
C ILE A 142 -9.51 -5.70 11.60
N MET A 143 -9.02 -6.88 11.98
CA MET A 143 -7.77 -7.02 12.75
C MET A 143 -6.57 -6.49 11.99
N ALA A 144 -6.45 -6.78 10.68
CA ALA A 144 -5.40 -6.20 9.86
C ALA A 144 -5.46 -4.66 9.82
N SER A 145 -6.66 -4.09 9.70
CA SER A 145 -6.87 -2.64 9.69
C SER A 145 -6.50 -1.98 11.01
N LEU A 146 -6.83 -2.63 12.13
CA LEU A 146 -6.45 -2.18 13.47
C LEU A 146 -4.95 -2.25 13.70
N ILE A 147 -4.27 -3.29 13.23
CA ILE A 147 -2.80 -3.37 13.26
C ILE A 147 -2.21 -2.23 12.43
N GLY A 148 -2.73 -1.99 11.22
CA GLY A 148 -2.32 -0.85 10.39
C GLY A 148 -2.48 0.49 11.11
N LEU A 149 -3.62 0.72 11.77
CA LEU A 149 -3.86 1.92 12.56
C LEU A 149 -2.88 2.03 13.74
N GLY A 150 -2.62 0.92 14.45
CA GLY A 150 -1.64 0.85 15.52
C GLY A 150 -0.24 1.25 15.06
N PHE A 151 0.17 0.85 13.85
CA PHE A 151 1.43 1.29 13.25
C PHE A 151 1.46 2.80 13.01
N VAL A 152 0.39 3.38 12.47
CA VAL A 152 0.31 4.85 12.27
C VAL A 152 0.40 5.59 13.59
N LEU A 153 -0.34 5.14 14.61
CA LEU A 153 -0.34 5.77 15.92
C LEU A 153 1.02 5.63 16.60
N ALA A 154 1.61 4.44 16.61
CA ALA A 154 2.89 4.20 17.27
C ALA A 154 4.04 4.91 16.57
N ILE A 155 4.23 4.69 15.26
CA ILE A 155 5.33 5.28 14.49
C ILE A 155 5.13 6.78 14.33
N GLY A 156 3.91 7.22 14.03
CA GLY A 156 3.60 8.64 13.85
C GLY A 156 3.78 9.45 15.13
N SER A 157 3.28 8.94 16.27
CA SER A 157 3.48 9.64 17.56
C SER A 157 4.94 9.62 17.98
N PHE A 158 5.62 8.47 17.85
CA PHE A 158 7.03 8.36 18.18
C PHE A 158 7.87 9.36 17.37
N TRP A 159 7.69 9.40 16.04
CA TRP A 159 8.40 10.35 15.19
C TRP A 159 8.02 11.80 15.48
N GLY A 160 6.72 12.08 15.66
CA GLY A 160 6.22 13.42 15.97
C GLY A 160 6.78 13.98 17.29
N PHE A 161 6.96 13.13 18.32
CA PHE A 161 7.63 13.55 19.55
C PHE A 161 9.11 13.86 19.31
N LEU A 162 9.84 13.00 18.57
CA LEU A 162 11.23 13.26 18.25
C LEU A 162 11.41 14.56 17.45
N GLU A 163 10.49 14.82 16.51
CA GLU A 163 10.48 16.05 15.70
C GLU A 163 10.21 17.29 16.58
N THR A 164 9.29 17.18 17.54
CA THR A 164 8.97 18.25 18.50
C THR A 164 10.19 18.63 19.36
N PHE A 165 11.06 17.67 19.66
CA PHE A 165 12.32 17.89 20.38
C PHE A 165 13.51 18.17 19.46
N GLU A 166 13.28 18.39 18.16
CA GLU A 166 14.32 18.66 17.15
C GLU A 166 15.38 17.54 17.05
N LEU A 167 15.05 16.30 17.44
CA LEU A 167 15.96 15.15 17.42
C LEU A 167 16.04 14.47 16.04
N VAL A 168 15.02 14.66 15.21
CA VAL A 168 14.92 14.07 13.86
C VAL A 168 14.36 15.09 12.85
N PRO A 169 14.63 14.92 11.54
CA PRO A 169 14.07 15.77 10.50
C PRO A 169 12.54 15.67 10.39
N HIS A 170 11.92 16.73 9.88
CA HIS A 170 10.49 16.76 9.56
C HIS A 170 10.13 15.68 8.53
N VAL A 171 9.12 14.89 8.84
CA VAL A 171 8.56 13.91 7.91
C VAL A 171 7.17 14.36 7.46
N PRO A 172 6.93 14.49 6.14
CA PRO A 172 5.62 14.89 5.65
C PRO A 172 4.49 13.93 6.07
N GLY A 173 3.35 14.48 6.48
CA GLY A 173 2.21 13.70 6.99
C GLY A 173 1.63 12.69 6.00
N TRP A 174 1.90 12.82 4.69
CA TRP A 174 1.45 11.84 3.69
C TRP A 174 2.04 10.44 3.90
N TRP A 175 3.12 10.29 4.68
CA TRP A 175 3.68 8.97 5.07
C TRP A 175 2.73 8.10 5.89
N ALA A 176 1.67 8.67 6.49
CA ALA A 176 0.68 7.91 7.24
C ALA A 176 0.04 6.79 6.40
N VAL A 177 -0.23 7.02 5.12
CA VAL A 177 -0.89 6.04 4.24
C VAL A 177 0.03 4.86 3.92
N PRO A 178 1.29 5.05 3.48
CA PRO A 178 2.26 3.96 3.38
C PRO A 178 2.45 3.17 4.68
N ILE A 179 2.59 3.86 5.83
CA ILE A 179 2.77 3.21 7.14
C ILE A 179 1.56 2.33 7.46
N TRP A 180 0.35 2.85 7.28
CA TRP A 180 -0.89 2.11 7.45
C TRP A 180 -0.94 0.86 6.57
N ALA A 181 -0.67 1.02 5.27
CA ALA A 181 -0.69 -0.09 4.32
C ALA A 181 0.34 -1.18 4.65
N MET A 182 1.54 -0.80 5.07
CA MET A 182 2.57 -1.74 5.54
C MET A 182 2.11 -2.48 6.80
N GLY A 183 1.57 -1.76 7.79
CA GLY A 183 1.06 -2.37 9.01
C GLY A 183 -0.08 -3.37 8.73
N MET A 184 -1.01 -3.04 7.83
CA MET A 184 -2.04 -3.98 7.39
C MET A 184 -1.46 -5.21 6.68
N GLY A 185 -0.45 -5.03 5.84
CA GLY A 185 0.23 -6.12 5.14
C GLY A 185 0.93 -7.08 6.11
N LEU A 186 1.65 -6.54 7.09
CA LEU A 186 2.28 -7.30 8.17
C LEU A 186 1.24 -8.00 9.04
N GLY A 187 0.14 -7.32 9.39
CA GLY A 187 -0.96 -7.91 10.15
C GLY A 187 -1.61 -9.08 9.42
N GLN A 188 -1.79 -9.00 8.10
CA GLN A 188 -2.28 -10.12 7.29
C GLN A 188 -1.28 -11.28 7.24
N ALA A 189 0.02 -10.99 7.10
CA ALA A 189 1.06 -12.00 7.08
C ALA A 189 1.14 -12.74 8.42
N TRP A 190 1.13 -12.01 9.54
CA TRP A 190 1.15 -12.60 10.87
C TRP A 190 -0.05 -13.52 11.12
N GLN A 191 -1.26 -13.07 10.79
CA GLN A 191 -2.46 -13.91 10.89
C GLN A 191 -2.35 -15.18 10.04
N SER A 192 -1.80 -15.08 8.82
CA SER A 192 -1.61 -16.24 7.95
C SER A 192 -0.56 -17.24 8.45
N LEU A 193 0.42 -16.78 9.24
CA LEU A 193 1.44 -17.63 9.85
C LEU A 193 0.89 -18.33 11.10
N ALA A 194 0.13 -17.59 11.93
CA ALA A 194 -0.52 -18.16 13.12
C ALA A 194 -1.44 -19.34 12.75
N GLN A 195 -2.23 -19.19 11.68
CA GLN A 195 -3.12 -20.24 11.17
C GLN A 195 -2.41 -21.51 10.68
N ARG A 196 -1.13 -21.41 10.29
CA ARG A 196 -0.33 -22.57 9.87
C ARG A 196 0.32 -23.28 11.04
N ALA A 197 0.44 -22.59 12.18
CA ALA A 197 1.09 -23.08 13.37
C ALA A 197 0.12 -23.84 14.29
N GLU A 198 -1.19 -23.67 14.12
CA GLU A 198 -2.21 -24.53 14.71
C GLU A 198 -2.19 -25.89 13.98
N PRO A 199 -1.66 -26.96 14.60
CA PRO A 199 -1.73 -28.30 14.03
C PRO A 199 -3.18 -28.77 14.12
N ASP A 200 -3.68 -29.44 13.08
CA ASP A 200 -4.98 -30.14 13.13
C ASP A 200 -4.99 -31.09 14.34
N GLY A 201 -5.63 -30.68 15.44
CA GLY A 201 -5.66 -31.50 16.64
C GLY A 201 -6.27 -30.77 17.82
N GLU A 202 -7.60 -30.84 17.94
CA GLU A 202 -8.30 -31.44 19.08
C GLU A 202 -9.68 -31.95 18.61
N GLU A 203 -9.73 -33.17 18.06
CA GLU A 203 -10.86 -34.11 18.20
C GLU A 203 -10.32 -35.49 18.55
#